data_AF-L8FPL4-F1
#
_entry.id   AF-L8FPL4-F1
#
_cell.length_a   1.000
_cell.length_b   1.000
_cell.length_c   1.000
_cell.angle_alpha   90.00
_cell.angle_beta   90.00
_cell.angle_gamma   90.00
#
_symmetry.space_group_name_H-M   'P 1'
#
loop_
_entity.id
_entity.type
_entity.pdbx_description
1 polymer ?
#
loop_
_entity_poly.entity_id
_entity_poly.type
_entity_poly.pdbx_seq_one_letter_code
_entity_poly.pdbx_strand_id
1 'polypeptide(L)'
;MHHYAQLVQRPLHHNPPDLSSTSDLNVALATSNTTARDGHLANLACRPAMVPRRDALGDRGEIWGCKALAYAVMGTYVAAHSRACCYGCFCPHNPHPLAPLHPPHPQSHPLLPPRRRLLRPLPRGQLPFNASRVGLLIENRPNPILAPLMLHFMTVVPPEWRFRFMGSPKSVASINQSHAIREQVRIGKLDLTLIPENMTTSSQEEISVFLTTLWVYEQLLRPAEHLLVFQTDSMLCANARQSINEWLDFDWVGAPWHPDGKWGGNGGLSLRRVAPIIEILKHQVRGHRGGPEDVWLSERLSNRPGAKMANGSLSLTFSGEMHTGRPEHVRPSDLQIPEEDREKRPAGGG
;
A
#
# COMPACT_ATOMS: atom_id res chain seq x y z
N MET A 1 62.81 25.49 26.04
CA MET A 1 61.61 24.87 26.61
C MET A 1 61.32 23.65 25.74
N HIS A 2 61.70 22.42 26.11
CA HIS A 2 61.26 21.61 27.26
C HIS A 2 59.78 21.20 27.14
N HIS A 3 59.40 19.91 27.23
CA HIS A 3 60.21 18.68 27.24
C HIS A 3 59.37 17.44 26.89
N TYR A 4 59.87 16.60 25.96
CA TYR A 4 59.83 15.12 25.96
C TYR A 4 58.45 14.38 26.01
N ALA A 5 58.35 13.08 25.67
CA ALA A 5 59.36 12.08 25.31
C ALA A 5 58.93 11.18 24.12
N GLN A 6 59.91 10.65 23.39
CA GLN A 6 59.82 9.38 22.65
C GLN A 6 60.67 8.32 23.36
N LEU A 7 60.23 7.06 23.42
CA LEU A 7 61.05 5.85 23.65
C LEU A 7 60.28 4.63 23.11
N VAL A 8 60.89 3.55 22.60
CA VAL A 8 62.04 3.42 21.68
C VAL A 8 61.97 2.01 21.03
N GLN A 9 62.63 1.79 19.90
CA GLN A 9 62.68 0.49 19.20
C GLN A 9 63.77 -0.45 19.76
N ARG A 10 63.61 -1.78 19.65
CA ARG A 10 64.39 -2.65 18.73
C ARG A 10 64.02 -4.15 18.78
N PRO A 11 64.39 -4.97 17.75
CA PRO A 11 64.02 -6.38 17.60
C PRO A 11 65.20 -7.36 17.80
N LEU A 12 64.93 -8.67 17.66
CA LEU A 12 65.92 -9.73 17.40
C LEU A 12 65.42 -10.72 16.32
N HIS A 13 66.35 -11.38 15.62
CA HIS A 13 66.12 -12.34 14.53
C HIS A 13 66.14 -13.81 15.02
N HIS A 14 65.40 -14.72 14.37
CA HIS A 14 65.97 -15.70 13.42
C HIS A 14 64.93 -16.62 12.71
N ASN A 15 65.38 -17.19 11.59
CA ASN A 15 64.67 -17.80 10.44
C ASN A 15 63.91 -19.14 10.66
N PRO A 16 63.11 -19.61 9.66
CA PRO A 16 62.26 -20.82 9.72
C PRO A 16 62.97 -22.06 9.10
N PRO A 17 62.32 -23.25 8.95
CA PRO A 17 61.28 -23.55 7.92
C PRO A 17 60.14 -24.48 8.49
N ASP A 18 59.23 -25.18 7.78
CA ASP A 18 58.93 -25.32 6.33
C ASP A 18 57.47 -25.80 6.02
N LEU A 19 57.11 -25.79 4.72
CA LEU A 19 56.20 -26.67 3.94
C LEU A 19 54.76 -27.09 4.38
N SER A 20 53.82 -26.83 3.45
CA SER A 20 52.55 -27.54 3.14
C SER A 20 51.38 -27.42 4.15
N SER A 21 50.12 -27.22 3.73
CA SER A 21 49.42 -27.78 2.55
C SER A 21 48.34 -26.85 1.96
N THR A 22 47.79 -27.22 0.80
CA THR A 22 46.89 -26.42 -0.05
C THR A 22 45.42 -26.87 -0.02
N SER A 23 44.48 -25.93 -0.04
CA SER A 23 43.16 -26.10 -0.69
C SER A 23 42.50 -24.74 -0.93
N ASP A 24 42.04 -24.49 -2.16
CA ASP A 24 41.71 -23.14 -2.66
C ASP A 24 40.26 -22.69 -2.45
N LEU A 25 40.07 -21.37 -2.37
CA LEU A 25 38.79 -20.75 -2.67
C LEU A 25 38.57 -20.72 -4.19
N ASN A 26 37.34 -20.97 -4.64
CA ASN A 26 36.89 -20.60 -5.98
C ASN A 26 35.66 -19.69 -5.90
N VAL A 27 35.87 -18.39 -6.11
CA VAL A 27 34.81 -17.38 -6.28
C VAL A 27 34.78 -16.99 -7.75
N ALA A 28 33.73 -17.37 -8.46
CA ALA A 28 33.58 -17.07 -9.88
C ALA A 28 33.14 -15.61 -10.11
N LEU A 29 34.08 -14.73 -10.45
CA LEU A 29 33.75 -13.49 -11.18
C LEU A 29 33.66 -13.79 -12.68
N ALA A 30 32.58 -13.34 -13.31
CA ALA A 30 32.48 -13.25 -14.76
C ALA A 30 32.49 -11.77 -15.18
N THR A 31 33.55 -11.34 -15.86
CA THR A 31 33.69 -9.97 -16.37
C THR A 31 34.06 -10.01 -17.86
N SER A 32 33.29 -9.30 -18.69
CA SER A 32 33.63 -9.08 -20.10
C SER A 32 33.32 -7.65 -20.54
N ASN A 33 34.36 -6.81 -20.57
CA ASN A 33 34.47 -5.66 -21.47
C ASN A 33 34.54 -6.20 -22.94
N THR A 34 34.29 -5.46 -24.03
CA THR A 34 33.98 -4.03 -24.27
C THR A 34 32.96 -3.98 -25.46
N THR A 35 32.65 -2.93 -26.24
CA THR A 35 33.22 -1.60 -26.54
C THR A 35 32.08 -0.61 -26.87
N ALA A 36 32.37 0.68 -27.11
CA ALA A 36 31.38 1.70 -27.43
C ALA A 36 31.58 2.32 -28.84
N ARG A 37 30.50 2.87 -29.43
CA ARG A 37 30.56 4.07 -30.29
C ARG A 37 29.18 4.70 -30.58
N ASP A 38 29.13 6.02 -30.36
CA ASP A 38 28.43 7.11 -31.06
C ASP A 38 27.09 6.85 -31.77
N GLY A 39 26.06 7.64 -31.40
CA GLY A 39 24.69 7.50 -31.92
C GLY A 39 24.27 8.52 -32.98
N HIS A 40 23.01 8.41 -33.42
CA HIS A 40 22.29 9.48 -34.10
C HIS A 40 20.77 9.45 -33.88
N LEU A 41 20.11 10.55 -34.23
CA LEU A 41 18.67 10.78 -34.06
C LEU A 41 17.83 9.99 -35.08
N ALA A 42 16.71 9.41 -34.62
CA ALA A 42 15.59 9.05 -35.49
C ALA A 42 14.26 9.08 -34.70
N ASN A 43 13.36 10.01 -35.06
CA ASN A 43 11.94 9.89 -34.72
C ASN A 43 11.26 8.96 -35.72
N LEU A 44 10.44 8.01 -35.27
CA LEU A 44 9.39 7.40 -36.09
C LEU A 44 8.32 6.77 -35.19
N ALA A 45 7.05 6.89 -35.59
CA ALA A 45 5.89 6.42 -34.84
C ALA A 45 4.90 5.72 -35.77
N CYS A 46 4.01 4.88 -35.20
CA CYS A 46 3.00 4.07 -35.89
C CYS A 46 3.59 2.94 -36.78
N ARG A 47 2.95 1.77 -36.94
CA ARG A 47 1.69 1.20 -36.38
C ARG A 47 1.82 -0.35 -36.41
N PRO A 48 0.96 -1.12 -35.72
CA PRO A 48 1.05 -2.58 -35.70
C PRO A 48 0.43 -3.23 -36.95
N ALA A 49 0.85 -4.45 -37.26
CA ALA A 49 0.24 -5.31 -38.28
C ALA A 49 -0.09 -6.69 -37.68
N MET A 50 -1.31 -7.18 -37.91
CA MET A 50 -1.73 -8.56 -37.62
C MET A 50 -1.95 -9.30 -38.93
N VAL A 51 -1.35 -10.49 -39.07
CA VAL A 51 -1.82 -11.56 -39.98
C VAL A 51 -1.58 -12.90 -39.26
N PRO A 52 -2.56 -13.80 -39.16
CA PRO A 52 -2.44 -15.04 -38.38
C PRO A 52 -1.91 -16.23 -39.18
N ARG A 53 -1.49 -17.29 -38.47
CA ARG A 53 -1.58 -18.68 -38.92
C ARG A 53 -2.29 -19.53 -37.87
N ARG A 54 -2.93 -20.61 -38.34
CA ARG A 54 -3.63 -21.62 -37.55
C ARG A 54 -2.76 -22.89 -37.43
N ASP A 55 -3.34 -23.90 -36.78
CA ASP A 55 -2.91 -25.30 -36.68
C ASP A 55 -1.85 -25.54 -35.58
N ALA A 56 -2.00 -26.50 -34.65
CA ALA A 56 -3.08 -27.47 -34.43
C ALA A 56 -3.29 -27.78 -32.92
N LEU A 57 -4.19 -28.73 -32.61
CA LEU A 57 -4.72 -29.04 -31.28
C LEU A 57 -3.66 -29.46 -30.24
N GLY A 58 -3.92 -29.11 -28.97
CA GLY A 58 -3.22 -29.62 -27.78
C GLY A 58 -3.99 -29.27 -26.51
N ASP A 59 -4.93 -30.13 -26.09
CA ASP A 59 -5.87 -29.83 -25.01
C ASP A 59 -5.26 -29.93 -23.61
N ARG A 60 -4.97 -28.78 -22.99
CA ARG A 60 -4.83 -28.60 -21.54
C ARG A 60 -5.31 -27.21 -21.13
N GLY A 61 -6.28 -27.13 -20.23
CA GLY A 61 -6.84 -25.87 -19.72
C GLY A 61 -5.88 -25.13 -18.78
N GLU A 62 -5.11 -24.17 -19.31
CA GLU A 62 -4.33 -23.24 -18.50
C GLU A 62 -5.21 -22.11 -17.95
N ILE A 63 -5.25 -21.94 -16.63
CA ILE A 63 -5.98 -20.85 -15.97
C ILE A 63 -5.11 -19.58 -16.04
N TRP A 64 -5.42 -18.69 -16.99
CA TRP A 64 -4.70 -17.44 -17.18
C TRP A 64 -4.76 -16.54 -15.93
N GLY A 65 -3.59 -16.03 -15.52
CA GLY A 65 -3.40 -15.43 -14.20
C GLY A 65 -4.14 -14.10 -13.97
N CYS A 66 -4.51 -13.86 -12.70
CA CYS A 66 -5.34 -12.73 -12.24
C CYS A 66 -4.68 -11.33 -12.30
N LYS A 67 -3.76 -11.06 -13.24
CA LYS A 67 -3.18 -9.72 -13.46
C LYS A 67 -4.04 -8.81 -14.37
N ALA A 68 -5.07 -9.33 -15.03
CA ALA A 68 -5.92 -8.56 -15.94
C ALA A 68 -7.21 -8.00 -15.30
N LEU A 69 -7.80 -8.69 -14.32
CA LEU A 69 -9.19 -8.40 -13.88
C LEU A 69 -9.34 -7.08 -13.09
N ALA A 70 -8.29 -6.64 -12.37
CA ALA A 70 -8.33 -5.43 -11.56
C ALA A 70 -8.60 -4.15 -12.37
N TYR A 71 -8.22 -4.11 -13.64
CA TYR A 71 -8.43 -2.96 -14.52
C TYR A 71 -9.83 -2.89 -15.14
N ALA A 72 -10.55 -4.02 -15.22
CA ALA A 72 -11.87 -4.06 -15.87
C ALA A 72 -13.00 -3.52 -14.98
N VAL A 73 -12.99 -3.87 -13.69
CA VAL A 73 -14.12 -3.64 -12.77
C VAL A 73 -14.30 -2.15 -12.40
N MET A 74 -13.24 -1.34 -12.43
CA MET A 74 -13.31 0.12 -12.21
C MET A 74 -13.66 0.91 -13.49
N GLY A 75 -13.58 0.30 -14.68
CA GLY A 75 -13.68 1.03 -15.95
C GLY A 75 -15.11 1.35 -16.42
N THR A 76 -16.11 0.59 -15.98
CA THR A 76 -17.48 0.63 -16.54
C THR A 76 -18.43 1.60 -15.83
N TYR A 77 -18.15 1.99 -14.58
CA TYR A 77 -19.06 2.79 -13.75
C TYR A 77 -19.06 4.31 -14.02
N VAL A 78 -18.24 4.80 -14.97
CA VAL A 78 -18.11 6.23 -15.31
C VAL A 78 -18.77 6.58 -16.66
N ALA A 79 -19.39 5.60 -17.34
CA ALA A 79 -19.87 5.73 -18.72
C ALA A 79 -21.42 5.71 -18.88
N ALA A 80 -22.17 6.09 -17.84
CA ALA A 80 -23.63 6.29 -17.92
C ALA A 80 -24.07 7.53 -17.13
N HIS A 81 -25.16 8.16 -17.55
CA HIS A 81 -25.77 9.37 -16.96
C HIS A 81 -24.91 10.65 -17.02
N SER A 82 -24.64 11.12 -18.23
CA SER A 82 -24.33 12.53 -18.50
C SER A 82 -24.82 12.98 -19.86
N ARG A 83 -26.12 13.34 -19.94
CA ARG A 83 -26.70 14.16 -21.03
C ARG A 83 -28.00 14.83 -20.60
N ALA A 84 -28.06 16.15 -20.82
CA ALA A 84 -29.22 17.03 -20.94
C ALA A 84 -30.37 16.94 -19.89
N CYS A 85 -30.59 18.04 -19.16
CA CYS A 85 -31.68 18.97 -19.53
C CYS A 85 -31.55 20.32 -18.81
N CYS A 86 -30.95 21.32 -19.46
CA CYS A 86 -30.91 22.71 -19.02
C CYS A 86 -31.19 23.68 -20.18
N TYR A 87 -32.44 23.73 -20.64
CA TYR A 87 -33.03 24.86 -21.37
C TYR A 87 -34.53 24.88 -21.02
N GLY A 88 -35.09 26.06 -20.73
CA GLY A 88 -36.46 26.20 -20.25
C GLY A 88 -37.36 26.98 -21.21
N CYS A 89 -38.68 26.89 -20.99
CA CYS A 89 -39.69 27.72 -21.63
C CYS A 89 -40.72 28.22 -20.61
N PHE A 90 -41.21 29.44 -20.83
CA PHE A 90 -42.29 30.10 -20.10
C PHE A 90 -43.56 30.06 -20.99
N CYS A 91 -44.76 29.87 -20.43
CA CYS A 91 -46.04 30.23 -21.07
C CYS A 91 -47.22 30.23 -20.06
N PRO A 92 -48.38 30.87 -20.35
CA PRO A 92 -49.22 31.52 -19.32
C PRO A 92 -50.59 30.85 -19.01
N HIS A 93 -51.36 31.51 -18.13
CA HIS A 93 -52.70 31.14 -17.65
C HIS A 93 -53.81 31.08 -18.71
N ASN A 94 -54.81 30.22 -18.47
CA ASN A 94 -56.26 30.56 -18.46
C ASN A 94 -57.06 29.50 -17.64
N PRO A 95 -58.39 29.65 -17.36
CA PRO A 95 -58.97 29.15 -16.11
C PRO A 95 -60.03 28.04 -16.20
N HIS A 96 -60.45 27.58 -15.00
CA HIS A 96 -61.60 26.76 -14.56
C HIS A 96 -62.72 26.36 -15.56
N PRO A 97 -63.30 25.16 -15.39
CA PRO A 97 -64.50 25.03 -14.53
C PRO A 97 -64.33 24.11 -13.30
N LEU A 98 -65.41 23.95 -12.52
CA LEU A 98 -65.50 23.18 -11.27
C LEU A 98 -66.27 21.86 -11.44
N ALA A 99 -65.89 20.81 -10.70
CA ALA A 99 -66.56 19.51 -10.61
C ALA A 99 -66.36 18.89 -9.19
N PRO A 100 -67.17 17.92 -8.73
CA PRO A 100 -67.62 17.91 -7.32
C PRO A 100 -66.70 17.27 -6.26
N LEU A 101 -67.03 17.58 -5.00
CA LEU A 101 -66.40 17.09 -3.78
C LEU A 101 -66.75 15.62 -3.47
N HIS A 102 -65.72 14.79 -3.22
CA HIS A 102 -65.86 13.53 -2.50
C HIS A 102 -65.58 13.71 -0.99
N PRO A 103 -66.21 12.91 -0.11
CA PRO A 103 -65.93 12.93 1.33
C PRO A 103 -64.52 12.40 1.66
N PRO A 104 -63.93 12.81 2.81
CA PRO A 104 -62.52 12.56 3.10
C PRO A 104 -62.21 11.11 3.51
N HIS A 105 -61.13 10.56 2.95
CA HIS A 105 -60.48 9.36 3.48
C HIS A 105 -59.74 9.70 4.80
N PRO A 106 -59.56 8.74 5.74
CA PRO A 106 -58.86 8.99 6.99
C PRO A 106 -57.41 9.47 6.79
N GLN A 107 -56.95 10.35 7.68
CA GLN A 107 -55.66 11.03 7.56
C GLN A 107 -54.47 10.07 7.73
N SER A 108 -53.70 9.86 6.66
CA SER A 108 -52.34 9.33 6.77
C SER A 108 -51.39 10.45 7.23
N HIS A 109 -51.01 10.44 8.51
CA HIS A 109 -49.98 11.36 8.99
C HIS A 109 -48.67 11.12 8.21
N PRO A 110 -48.03 12.18 7.66
CA PRO A 110 -46.72 12.02 7.03
C PRO A 110 -45.71 11.65 8.12
N LEU A 111 -45.15 10.44 8.01
CA LEU A 111 -44.09 9.97 8.90
C LEU A 111 -42.88 10.90 8.74
N LEU A 112 -42.58 11.67 9.79
CA LEU A 112 -41.38 12.50 9.84
C LEU A 112 -40.15 11.59 9.62
N PRO A 113 -39.22 11.94 8.71
CA PRO A 113 -38.02 11.15 8.52
C PRO A 113 -37.24 11.08 9.84
N PRO A 114 -36.67 9.90 10.18
CA PRO A 114 -36.00 9.72 11.47
C PRO A 114 -34.91 10.78 11.63
N ARG A 115 -34.99 11.56 12.72
CA ARG A 115 -34.04 12.63 13.02
C ARG A 115 -32.61 12.10 12.86
N ARG A 116 -31.89 12.57 11.83
CA ARG A 116 -30.45 12.32 11.69
C ARG A 116 -29.80 12.69 13.02
N ARG A 117 -29.20 11.70 13.71
CA ARG A 117 -28.32 11.99 14.85
C ARG A 117 -27.13 12.75 14.30
N LEU A 118 -27.18 14.08 14.35
CA LEU A 118 -26.02 14.93 14.17
C LEU A 118 -24.97 14.44 15.16
N LEU A 119 -23.86 13.91 14.63
CA LEU A 119 -22.76 13.41 15.45
C LEU A 119 -22.30 14.57 16.34
N ARG A 120 -22.45 14.38 17.66
CA ARG A 120 -22.13 15.42 18.65
C ARG A 120 -20.65 15.77 18.47
N PRO A 121 -20.27 17.05 18.27
CA PRO A 121 -18.87 17.41 18.11
C PRO A 121 -18.05 16.87 19.28
N LEU A 122 -16.99 16.12 18.96
CA LEU A 122 -16.07 15.61 19.98
C LEU A 122 -15.47 16.78 20.77
N PRO A 123 -15.39 16.70 22.11
CA PRO A 123 -14.84 17.77 22.93
C PRO A 123 -13.38 18.02 22.55
N ARG A 124 -13.02 19.30 22.38
CA ARG A 124 -11.63 19.70 22.08
C ARG A 124 -10.74 19.37 23.27
N GLY A 125 -9.82 18.43 23.11
CA GLY A 125 -8.84 18.07 24.14
C GLY A 125 -7.93 16.92 23.71
N GLN A 126 -8.50 15.88 23.09
CA GLN A 126 -7.76 14.79 22.46
C GLN A 126 -8.41 14.46 21.11
N LEU A 127 -7.58 14.21 20.09
CA LEU A 127 -8.06 13.55 18.87
C LEU A 127 -8.40 12.10 19.22
N PRO A 128 -9.44 11.48 18.62
CA PRO A 128 -9.82 10.09 18.90
C PRO A 128 -8.85 9.06 18.28
N PHE A 129 -7.65 9.49 17.91
CA PHE A 129 -6.66 8.70 17.17
C PHE A 129 -5.39 8.55 17.99
N ASN A 130 -4.90 7.32 18.13
CA ASN A 130 -3.69 7.01 18.85
C ASN A 130 -2.46 7.45 18.03
N ALA A 131 -1.69 8.40 18.57
CA ALA A 131 -0.46 8.88 17.95
C ALA A 131 0.66 7.82 17.86
N SER A 132 0.56 6.69 18.57
CA SER A 132 1.52 5.58 18.44
C SER A 132 1.26 4.65 17.25
N ARG A 133 0.16 4.83 16.50
CA ARG A 133 -0.24 3.97 15.37
C ARG A 133 -0.44 4.77 14.08
N VAL A 134 0.39 4.51 13.06
CA VAL A 134 0.36 5.25 11.78
C VAL A 134 0.38 4.32 10.57
N GLY A 135 -0.62 4.48 9.69
CA GLY A 135 -0.60 3.95 8.33
C GLY A 135 0.12 4.91 7.38
N LEU A 136 1.04 4.42 6.56
CA LEU A 136 1.87 5.22 5.65
C LEU A 136 1.73 4.73 4.20
N LEU A 137 1.27 5.62 3.33
CA LEU A 137 1.34 5.47 1.87
C LEU A 137 2.28 6.54 1.29
N ILE A 138 3.16 6.10 0.39
CA ILE A 138 4.10 6.97 -0.34
C ILE A 138 3.85 6.78 -1.84
N GLU A 139 3.43 7.83 -2.54
CA GLU A 139 3.28 7.81 -4.00
C GLU A 139 3.56 9.19 -4.62
N ASN A 140 4.59 9.24 -5.48
CA ASN A 140 5.02 10.46 -6.15
C ASN A 140 4.15 10.85 -7.36
N ARG A 141 3.40 9.89 -7.93
CA ARG A 141 2.62 10.03 -9.17
C ARG A 141 1.14 10.35 -8.84
N PRO A 142 0.55 11.45 -9.38
CA PRO A 142 -0.89 11.65 -9.25
C PRO A 142 -1.63 10.51 -9.96
N ASN A 143 -2.42 9.76 -9.19
CA ASN A 143 -3.13 8.56 -9.65
C ASN A 143 -4.55 8.56 -9.04
N PRO A 144 -5.62 8.40 -9.86
CA PRO A 144 -7.00 8.42 -9.37
C PRO A 144 -7.32 7.36 -8.30
N ILE A 145 -6.54 6.28 -8.20
CA ILE A 145 -6.72 5.25 -7.15
C ILE A 145 -6.42 5.76 -5.74
N LEU A 146 -5.63 6.84 -5.60
CA LEU A 146 -5.10 7.27 -4.30
C LEU A 146 -6.18 7.68 -3.29
N ALA A 147 -7.20 8.40 -3.74
CA ALA A 147 -8.30 8.81 -2.86
C ALA A 147 -9.15 7.61 -2.37
N PRO A 148 -9.69 6.73 -3.24
CA PRO A 148 -10.42 5.55 -2.78
C PRO A 148 -9.54 4.55 -2.00
N LEU A 149 -8.27 4.36 -2.37
CA LEU A 149 -7.34 3.50 -1.64
C LEU A 149 -7.12 3.98 -0.20
N MET A 150 -6.79 5.27 -0.01
CA MET A 150 -6.60 5.85 1.32
C MET A 150 -7.88 5.80 2.16
N LEU A 151 -9.04 6.04 1.54
CA LEU A 151 -10.34 5.93 2.22
C LEU A 151 -10.64 4.49 2.64
N HIS A 152 -10.40 3.51 1.77
CA HIS A 152 -10.58 2.09 2.05
C HIS A 152 -9.73 1.64 3.25
N PHE A 153 -8.43 1.93 3.24
CA PHE A 153 -7.56 1.65 4.38
C PHE A 153 -8.04 2.36 5.66
N MET A 154 -8.45 3.63 5.58
CA MET A 154 -9.01 4.36 6.72
C MET A 154 -10.35 3.82 7.25
N THR A 155 -11.06 2.99 6.48
CA THR A 155 -12.30 2.30 6.90
C THR A 155 -12.11 0.88 7.41
N VAL A 156 -11.11 0.14 6.89
CA VAL A 156 -10.85 -1.26 7.28
C VAL A 156 -9.89 -1.36 8.47
N VAL A 157 -8.90 -0.46 8.54
CA VAL A 157 -7.99 -0.37 9.69
C VAL A 157 -8.75 0.20 10.91
N PRO A 158 -8.52 -0.32 12.13
CA PRO A 158 -9.20 0.10 13.34
C PRO A 158 -9.25 1.63 13.53
N PRO A 159 -10.37 2.16 14.06
CA PRO A 159 -10.73 3.57 13.92
C PRO A 159 -9.74 4.53 14.58
N GLU A 160 -8.98 4.08 15.58
CA GLU A 160 -7.97 4.86 16.31
C GLU A 160 -6.66 5.08 15.54
N TRP A 161 -6.42 4.40 14.41
CA TRP A 161 -5.20 4.61 13.62
C TRP A 161 -5.20 5.97 12.92
N ARG A 162 -4.07 6.68 12.99
CA ARG A 162 -3.78 7.81 12.08
C ARG A 162 -3.21 7.30 10.77
N PHE A 163 -3.27 8.16 9.75
CA PHE A 163 -2.73 7.92 8.43
C PHE A 163 -1.87 9.09 7.98
N ARG A 164 -0.85 8.80 7.17
CA ARG A 164 -0.07 9.79 6.45
C ARG A 164 0.06 9.40 4.99
N PHE A 165 -0.23 10.36 4.12
CA PHE A 165 0.11 10.30 2.72
C PHE A 165 1.32 11.18 2.44
N MET A 166 2.28 10.62 1.70
CA MET A 166 3.45 11.34 1.22
C MET A 166 3.53 11.29 -0.31
N GLY A 167 3.77 12.42 -0.95
CA GLY A 167 3.97 12.47 -2.39
C GLY A 167 4.52 13.79 -2.89
N SER A 168 4.71 13.87 -4.21
CA SER A 168 5.06 15.12 -4.90
C SER A 168 3.96 16.17 -4.76
N PRO A 169 4.25 17.47 -4.98
CA PRO A 169 3.21 18.51 -4.98
C PRO A 169 2.04 18.22 -5.93
N LYS A 170 2.29 17.55 -7.07
CA LYS A 170 1.24 17.13 -8.01
C LYS A 170 0.39 15.98 -7.45
N SER A 171 1.01 15.01 -6.79
CA SER A 171 0.33 13.87 -6.16
C SER A 171 -0.54 14.32 -4.98
N VAL A 172 0.02 15.14 -4.09
CA VAL A 172 -0.71 15.74 -2.95
C VAL A 172 -1.84 16.65 -3.42
N ALA A 173 -1.62 17.49 -4.44
CA ALA A 173 -2.69 18.32 -5.02
C ALA A 173 -3.81 17.48 -5.64
N SER A 174 -3.49 16.33 -6.25
CA SER A 174 -4.47 15.42 -6.85
C SER A 174 -5.35 14.74 -5.79
N ILE A 175 -4.76 14.10 -4.78
CA ILE A 175 -5.56 13.40 -3.74
C ILE A 175 -6.42 14.38 -2.92
N ASN A 176 -5.94 15.60 -2.70
CA ASN A 176 -6.64 16.67 -1.96
C ASN A 176 -7.89 17.23 -2.69
N GLN A 177 -8.11 16.90 -3.97
CA GLN A 177 -9.35 17.28 -4.66
C GLN A 177 -10.58 16.62 -4.02
N SER A 178 -10.44 15.37 -3.56
CA SER A 178 -11.51 14.61 -2.91
C SER A 178 -12.00 15.29 -1.62
N HIS A 179 -13.31 15.56 -1.57
CA HIS A 179 -13.95 16.09 -0.35
C HIS A 179 -13.80 15.13 0.84
N ALA A 180 -13.90 13.82 0.60
CA ALA A 180 -13.76 12.81 1.66
C ALA A 180 -12.33 12.79 2.22
N ILE A 181 -11.30 12.96 1.39
CA ILE A 181 -9.91 13.11 1.84
C ILE A 181 -9.75 14.38 2.67
N ARG A 182 -10.26 15.52 2.19
CA ARG A 182 -10.22 16.79 2.94
C ARG A 182 -10.94 16.72 4.28
N GLU A 183 -12.02 15.95 4.40
CA GLU A 183 -12.70 15.71 5.68
C GLU A 183 -11.83 14.88 6.64
N GLN A 184 -11.16 13.82 6.17
CA GLN A 184 -10.24 13.02 6.99
C GLN A 184 -9.03 13.85 7.48
N VAL A 185 -8.57 14.81 6.68
CA VAL A 185 -7.57 15.82 7.09
C VAL A 185 -8.16 16.77 8.12
N ARG A 186 -9.36 17.31 7.89
CA ARG A 186 -10.03 18.28 8.77
C ARG A 186 -10.32 17.73 10.17
N ILE A 187 -10.58 16.43 10.30
CA ILE A 187 -10.75 15.77 11.61
C ILE A 187 -9.43 15.28 12.23
N GLY A 188 -8.32 15.33 11.50
CA GLY A 188 -7.00 14.90 11.98
C GLY A 188 -6.75 13.39 11.92
N LYS A 189 -7.49 12.62 11.11
CA LYS A 189 -7.19 11.20 10.86
C LYS A 189 -6.06 11.04 9.83
N LEU A 190 -6.03 11.90 8.80
CA LEU A 190 -5.08 11.86 7.70
C LEU A 190 -4.20 13.11 7.66
N ASP A 191 -2.89 12.91 7.63
CA ASP A 191 -1.92 13.95 7.28
C ASP A 191 -1.57 13.87 5.79
N LEU A 192 -1.72 14.97 5.04
CA LEU A 192 -1.14 15.09 3.69
C LEU A 192 0.19 15.84 3.80
N THR A 193 1.28 15.23 3.33
CA THR A 193 2.63 15.78 3.45
C THR A 193 3.41 15.64 2.15
N LEU A 194 4.32 16.58 1.90
CA LEU A 194 5.28 16.47 0.78
C LEU A 194 6.42 15.52 1.16
N ILE A 195 6.97 14.84 0.16
CA ILE A 195 8.29 14.20 0.29
C ILE A 195 9.35 15.31 0.32
N PRO A 196 10.34 15.27 1.23
CA PRO A 196 11.42 16.26 1.27
C PRO A 196 12.15 16.39 -0.07
N GLU A 197 12.53 17.61 -0.47
CA GLU A 197 13.15 17.88 -1.78
C GLU A 197 14.52 17.20 -1.96
N ASN A 198 15.19 16.82 -0.85
CA ASN A 198 16.42 16.04 -0.84
C ASN A 198 16.18 14.51 -0.86
N MET A 199 14.95 14.06 -1.07
CA MET A 199 14.56 12.65 -1.13
C MET A 199 13.68 12.37 -2.36
N THR A 200 13.97 11.29 -3.05
CA THR A 200 13.15 10.76 -4.14
C THR A 200 12.54 9.42 -3.75
N THR A 201 11.44 9.04 -4.40
CA THR A 201 10.73 7.75 -4.19
C THR A 201 10.07 7.31 -5.51
N SER A 202 10.76 7.51 -6.63
CA SER A 202 10.26 7.25 -7.99
C SER A 202 10.61 5.84 -8.49
N SER A 203 11.46 5.13 -7.74
CA SER A 203 11.88 3.74 -7.97
C SER A 203 11.91 2.93 -6.66
N GLN A 204 12.02 1.61 -6.78
CA GLN A 204 12.08 0.68 -5.63
C GLN A 204 13.32 0.92 -4.75
N GLU A 205 14.48 1.22 -5.33
CA GLU A 205 15.70 1.52 -4.58
C GLU A 205 15.58 2.86 -3.83
N GLU A 206 14.97 3.88 -4.43
CA GLU A 206 14.72 5.17 -3.77
C GLU A 206 13.74 5.04 -2.60
N ILE A 207 12.64 4.28 -2.77
CA ILE A 207 11.74 3.89 -1.66
C ILE A 207 12.52 3.13 -0.58
N SER A 208 13.44 2.25 -0.97
CA SER A 208 14.27 1.47 -0.05
C SER A 208 15.30 2.32 0.70
N VAL A 209 15.82 3.39 0.10
CA VAL A 209 16.65 4.41 0.79
C VAL A 209 15.80 5.19 1.78
N PHE A 210 14.63 5.69 1.36
CA PHE A 210 13.72 6.42 2.23
C PHE A 210 13.35 5.59 3.48
N LEU A 211 12.86 4.37 3.28
CA LEU A 211 12.43 3.47 4.35
C LEU A 211 13.60 2.86 5.16
N THR A 212 14.87 3.09 4.80
CA THR A 212 16.05 2.82 5.66
C THR A 212 16.75 4.09 6.16
N THR A 213 16.11 5.26 6.07
CA THR A 213 16.65 6.51 6.62
C THR A 213 16.19 6.75 8.05
N LEU A 214 17.12 6.84 9.02
CA LEU A 214 16.82 7.00 10.46
C LEU A 214 15.85 8.17 10.76
N TRP A 215 15.99 9.30 10.07
CA TRP A 215 15.13 10.49 10.20
C TRP A 215 13.64 10.18 9.99
N VAL A 216 13.30 9.23 9.11
CA VAL A 216 11.90 8.82 8.86
C VAL A 216 11.26 8.31 10.15
N TYR A 217 12.00 7.55 10.96
CA TYR A 217 11.48 6.93 12.17
C TYR A 217 11.60 7.85 13.41
N GLU A 218 12.74 8.52 13.59
CA GLU A 218 12.96 9.35 14.79
C GLU A 218 12.28 10.73 14.76
N GLN A 219 12.07 11.30 13.57
CA GLN A 219 11.59 12.68 13.42
C GLN A 219 10.23 12.73 12.73
N LEU A 220 10.11 12.15 11.53
CA LEU A 220 8.89 12.23 10.73
C LEU A 220 7.74 11.43 11.35
N LEU A 221 7.96 10.15 11.70
CA LEU A 221 6.90 9.27 12.20
C LEU A 221 6.66 9.36 13.71
N ARG A 222 7.44 10.14 14.46
CA ARG A 222 7.30 10.29 15.91
C ARG A 222 5.89 10.80 16.30
N PRO A 223 5.21 10.21 17.31
CA PRO A 223 5.67 9.19 18.27
C PRO A 223 5.17 7.78 17.94
N ALA A 224 5.16 7.36 16.67
CA ALA A 224 4.72 6.02 16.28
C ALA A 224 5.55 4.91 16.95
N GLU A 225 4.86 3.92 17.51
CA GLU A 225 5.39 2.62 17.93
C GLU A 225 5.16 1.58 16.84
N HIS A 226 4.03 1.71 16.11
CA HIS A 226 3.58 0.79 15.07
C HIS A 226 3.34 1.53 13.76
N LEU A 227 3.98 1.03 12.70
CA LEU A 227 3.93 1.54 11.35
C LEU A 227 3.32 0.48 10.43
N LEU A 228 2.17 0.77 9.83
CA LEU A 228 1.59 -0.01 8.74
C LEU A 228 2.01 0.64 7.42
N VAL A 229 2.96 0.03 6.70
CA VAL A 229 3.30 0.45 5.33
C VAL A 229 2.37 -0.25 4.34
N PHE A 230 1.81 0.51 3.41
CA PHE A 230 1.02 -0.03 2.31
C PHE A 230 1.30 0.74 1.01
N GLN A 231 1.31 0.02 -0.11
CA GLN A 231 1.58 0.55 -1.46
C GLN A 231 0.34 0.50 -2.36
N THR A 232 0.40 1.15 -3.53
CA THR A 232 -0.75 1.38 -4.43
C THR A 232 -1.34 0.12 -5.07
N ASP A 233 -0.63 -0.99 -4.98
CA ASP A 233 -0.96 -2.34 -5.45
C ASP A 233 -1.44 -3.28 -4.32
N SER A 234 -1.51 -2.78 -3.08
CA SER A 234 -1.97 -3.53 -1.91
C SER A 234 -3.40 -3.16 -1.48
N MET A 235 -4.12 -4.11 -0.86
CA MET A 235 -5.45 -3.86 -0.29
C MET A 235 -5.79 -4.82 0.86
N LEU A 236 -6.39 -4.30 1.93
CA LEU A 236 -6.94 -5.10 3.02
C LEU A 236 -8.34 -5.62 2.66
N CYS A 237 -8.67 -6.86 3.03
CA CYS A 237 -10.03 -7.38 2.90
C CYS A 237 -10.94 -6.78 3.98
N ALA A 238 -12.00 -6.06 3.58
CA ALA A 238 -12.97 -5.48 4.52
C ALA A 238 -13.81 -6.53 5.27
N ASN A 239 -13.78 -7.79 4.82
CA ASN A 239 -14.41 -8.94 5.47
C ASN A 239 -13.36 -9.89 6.10
N ALA A 240 -12.16 -9.41 6.37
CA ALA A 240 -11.17 -10.16 7.16
C ALA A 240 -11.70 -10.38 8.57
N ARG A 241 -11.59 -11.61 9.10
CA ARG A 241 -11.93 -11.90 10.50
C ARG A 241 -10.91 -11.38 11.50
N GLN A 242 -9.68 -11.12 11.04
CA GLN A 242 -8.58 -10.62 11.85
C GLN A 242 -8.42 -9.10 11.69
N SER A 243 -8.17 -8.43 12.80
CA SER A 243 -7.79 -7.02 12.84
C SER A 243 -6.27 -6.86 12.71
N ILE A 244 -5.81 -5.76 12.10
CA ILE A 244 -4.38 -5.40 12.12
C ILE A 244 -3.84 -5.26 13.56
N ASN A 245 -4.72 -5.00 14.54
CA ASN A 245 -4.35 -4.88 15.95
C ASN A 245 -3.90 -6.20 16.58
N GLU A 246 -4.24 -7.37 16.00
CA GLU A 246 -3.73 -8.68 16.45
C GLU A 246 -2.23 -8.85 16.18
N TRP A 247 -1.69 -8.06 15.25
CA TRP A 247 -0.31 -8.18 14.76
C TRP A 247 0.66 -7.19 15.41
N LEU A 248 0.17 -6.28 16.26
CA LEU A 248 0.96 -5.25 16.97
C LEU A 248 2.08 -5.83 17.83
N ASP A 249 1.98 -7.10 18.19
CA ASP A 249 2.97 -7.76 19.02
C ASP A 249 4.23 -8.16 18.25
N PHE A 250 4.20 -8.19 16.92
CA PHE A 250 5.36 -8.47 16.07
C PHE A 250 6.25 -7.24 15.85
N ASP A 251 7.54 -7.49 15.58
CA ASP A 251 8.50 -6.51 15.11
C ASP A 251 8.42 -6.30 13.58
N TRP A 252 8.10 -7.38 12.86
CA TRP A 252 7.83 -7.38 11.41
C TRP A 252 6.83 -8.49 11.02
N VAL A 253 5.89 -8.14 10.15
CA VAL A 253 5.12 -9.08 9.32
C VAL A 253 4.79 -8.44 7.97
N GLY A 254 4.83 -9.23 6.89
CA GLY A 254 4.51 -8.84 5.51
C GLY A 254 4.28 -10.08 4.63
N ALA A 255 3.88 -9.92 3.37
CA ALA A 255 3.52 -11.04 2.50
C ALA A 255 4.72 -12.01 2.29
N PRO A 256 4.60 -13.32 2.57
CA PRO A 256 5.77 -14.19 2.68
C PRO A 256 6.37 -14.58 1.32
N TRP A 257 7.67 -14.35 1.18
CA TRP A 257 8.48 -14.81 0.04
C TRP A 257 8.39 -16.33 -0.16
N HIS A 258 8.37 -17.09 0.93
CA HIS A 258 8.20 -18.55 0.96
C HIS A 258 7.33 -18.96 2.16
N PRO A 259 6.40 -19.92 2.02
CA PRO A 259 5.53 -20.38 3.13
C PRO A 259 6.28 -20.98 4.32
N ASP A 260 7.46 -21.54 4.12
CA ASP A 260 8.36 -22.12 5.13
C ASP A 260 9.41 -21.13 5.65
N GLY A 261 9.38 -19.87 5.19
CA GLY A 261 10.28 -18.81 5.64
C GLY A 261 10.24 -18.60 7.15
N LYS A 262 11.41 -18.44 7.79
CA LYS A 262 11.50 -18.33 9.27
C LYS A 262 11.08 -16.96 9.80
N TRP A 263 11.15 -15.92 8.96
CA TRP A 263 10.87 -14.53 9.28
C TRP A 263 10.65 -13.73 7.98
N GLY A 264 10.17 -12.48 8.10
CA GLY A 264 10.19 -11.50 7.01
C GLY A 264 8.92 -11.47 6.15
N GLY A 265 9.10 -11.23 4.85
CA GLY A 265 8.03 -10.97 3.89
C GLY A 265 8.02 -9.53 3.37
N ASN A 266 7.42 -9.35 2.19
CA ASN A 266 7.44 -8.13 1.37
C ASN A 266 6.94 -6.87 2.11
N GLY A 267 7.62 -5.75 1.87
CA GLY A 267 7.38 -4.47 2.51
C GLY A 267 6.11 -3.74 2.02
N GLY A 268 5.64 -4.05 0.81
CA GLY A 268 4.54 -3.34 0.13
C GLY A 268 3.17 -3.44 0.81
N LEU A 269 2.98 -4.43 1.68
CA LEU A 269 1.96 -4.43 2.72
C LEU A 269 2.57 -5.10 3.97
N SER A 270 2.95 -4.29 4.95
CA SER A 270 3.68 -4.78 6.13
C SER A 270 3.38 -3.97 7.39
N LEU A 271 3.34 -4.65 8.53
CA LEU A 271 3.29 -4.04 9.86
C LEU A 271 4.68 -4.15 10.52
N ARG A 272 5.16 -3.03 11.04
CA ARG A 272 6.53 -2.83 11.52
C ARG A 272 6.54 -2.18 12.88
N ARG A 273 7.38 -2.64 13.81
CA ARG A 273 7.61 -1.96 15.10
C ARG A 273 8.76 -0.96 14.96
N VAL A 274 8.49 0.28 15.32
CA VAL A 274 9.36 1.43 15.02
C VAL A 274 10.64 1.44 15.86
N ALA A 275 10.56 1.18 17.17
CA ALA A 275 11.74 1.24 18.05
C ALA A 275 12.84 0.22 17.69
N PRO A 276 12.55 -1.06 17.37
CA PRO A 276 13.54 -1.99 16.84
C PRO A 276 14.25 -1.53 15.55
N ILE A 277 13.53 -0.84 14.66
CA ILE A 277 14.10 -0.29 13.42
C ILE A 277 15.01 0.90 13.71
N ILE A 278 14.60 1.83 14.59
CA ILE A 278 15.44 2.95 15.06
C ILE A 278 16.78 2.42 15.61
N GLU A 279 16.74 1.41 16.47
CA GLU A 279 17.97 0.84 17.06
C GLU A 279 18.84 0.08 16.06
N ILE A 280 18.30 -0.40 14.93
CA ILE A 280 19.13 -0.90 13.81
C ILE A 280 19.77 0.27 13.07
N LEU A 281 18.98 1.28 12.70
CA LEU A 281 19.40 2.40 11.86
C LEU A 281 20.35 3.40 12.55
N LYS A 282 20.45 3.38 13.88
CA LYS A 282 21.51 4.06 14.65
C LYS A 282 22.90 3.43 14.47
N HIS A 283 22.97 2.14 14.18
CA HIS A 283 24.21 1.36 14.19
C HIS A 283 24.56 0.76 12.81
N GLN A 284 23.63 0.75 11.86
CA GLN A 284 23.79 0.15 10.54
C GLN A 284 23.11 1.00 9.45
N VAL A 285 23.70 1.02 8.25
CA VAL A 285 23.19 1.72 7.06
C VAL A 285 23.04 0.72 5.93
N ARG A 286 21.97 0.80 5.11
CA ARG A 286 21.67 -0.22 4.08
C ARG A 286 22.79 -0.38 3.04
N GLY A 287 23.29 0.74 2.51
CA GLY A 287 24.29 0.78 1.46
C GLY A 287 23.76 0.25 0.11
N HIS A 288 24.42 0.66 -0.99
CA HIS A 288 23.93 0.38 -2.36
C HIS A 288 23.92 -1.11 -2.78
N ARG A 289 24.44 -2.01 -1.94
CA ARG A 289 24.39 -3.48 -2.14
C ARG A 289 23.54 -4.20 -1.08
N GLY A 290 22.77 -3.48 -0.27
CA GLY A 290 21.97 -4.06 0.83
C GLY A 290 20.70 -4.81 0.38
N GLY A 291 20.38 -4.82 -0.92
CA GLY A 291 19.13 -5.38 -1.43
C GLY A 291 17.89 -4.52 -1.08
N PRO A 292 16.67 -5.02 -1.37
CA PRO A 292 15.42 -4.38 -0.97
C PRO A 292 15.35 -4.08 0.53
N GLU A 293 14.57 -3.06 0.90
CA GLU A 293 14.50 -2.58 2.28
C GLU A 293 13.87 -3.59 3.24
N ASP A 294 12.86 -4.32 2.76
CA ASP A 294 12.14 -5.35 3.51
C ASP A 294 13.02 -6.55 3.86
N VAL A 295 13.80 -7.05 2.90
CA VAL A 295 14.86 -8.05 3.11
C VAL A 295 15.87 -7.51 4.12
N TRP A 296 16.39 -6.30 3.91
CA TRP A 296 17.46 -5.74 4.74
C TRP A 296 17.02 -5.47 6.19
N LEU A 297 15.82 -4.90 6.39
CA LEU A 297 15.29 -4.63 7.72
C LEU A 297 14.86 -5.91 8.44
N SER A 298 14.12 -6.80 7.78
CA SER A 298 13.62 -8.01 8.44
C SER A 298 14.73 -9.02 8.76
N GLU A 299 15.81 -9.08 7.96
CA GLU A 299 17.04 -9.81 8.32
C GLU A 299 17.65 -9.24 9.62
N ARG A 300 17.77 -7.93 9.74
CA ARG A 300 18.38 -7.28 10.92
C ARG A 300 17.47 -7.34 12.13
N LEU A 301 16.15 -7.34 11.95
CA LEU A 301 15.18 -7.55 13.01
C LEU A 301 15.24 -9.00 13.53
N SER A 302 15.28 -10.01 12.65
CA SER A 302 15.29 -11.42 13.06
C SER A 302 16.54 -11.82 13.85
N ASN A 303 17.67 -11.15 13.60
CA ASN A 303 18.92 -11.36 14.33
C ASN A 303 18.99 -10.67 15.70
N ARG A 304 17.94 -9.97 16.16
CA ARG A 304 17.92 -9.31 17.48
C ARG A 304 17.57 -10.31 18.59
N PRO A 305 18.20 -10.22 19.79
CA PRO A 305 17.71 -10.92 20.97
C PRO A 305 16.25 -10.57 21.27
N GLY A 306 15.40 -11.60 21.40
CA GLY A 306 13.97 -11.44 21.69
C GLY A 306 13.09 -10.98 20.53
N ALA A 307 13.57 -11.00 19.28
CA ALA A 307 12.80 -10.60 18.11
C ALA A 307 11.50 -11.38 17.94
N LYS A 308 10.37 -10.67 17.77
CA LYS A 308 9.07 -11.26 17.45
C LYS A 308 8.81 -11.15 15.94
N MET A 309 9.27 -12.14 15.18
CA MET A 309 9.06 -12.21 13.72
C MET A 309 7.92 -13.18 13.37
N ALA A 310 7.07 -12.82 12.41
CA ALA A 310 6.12 -13.78 11.83
C ALA A 310 6.85 -14.73 10.87
N ASN A 311 6.60 -16.04 10.98
CA ASN A 311 7.06 -17.04 10.02
C ASN A 311 6.11 -17.13 8.82
N GLY A 312 6.53 -17.75 7.72
CA GLY A 312 5.78 -17.77 6.45
C GLY A 312 4.35 -18.29 6.58
N SER A 313 4.15 -19.40 7.29
CA SER A 313 2.83 -19.98 7.58
C SER A 313 1.89 -19.03 8.32
N LEU A 314 2.43 -18.18 9.20
CA LEU A 314 1.68 -17.16 9.91
C LEU A 314 1.50 -15.89 9.06
N SER A 315 2.54 -15.42 8.39
CA SER A 315 2.48 -14.29 7.45
C SER A 315 1.45 -14.50 6.33
N LEU A 316 1.20 -15.76 5.91
CA LEU A 316 0.11 -16.10 4.98
C LEU A 316 -1.30 -15.74 5.49
N THR A 317 -1.52 -15.63 6.81
CA THR A 317 -2.80 -15.17 7.37
C THR A 317 -2.86 -13.65 7.58
N PHE A 318 -1.71 -12.97 7.49
CA PHE A 318 -1.63 -11.50 7.46
C PHE A 318 -1.86 -10.96 6.04
N SER A 319 -1.08 -11.42 5.06
CA SER A 319 -1.27 -11.06 3.65
C SER A 319 -0.68 -12.11 2.70
N GLY A 320 -1.37 -12.30 1.56
CA GLY A 320 -0.93 -13.17 0.47
C GLY A 320 -0.53 -12.36 -0.77
N GLU A 321 0.37 -12.91 -1.57
CA GLU A 321 0.83 -12.31 -2.84
C GLU A 321 1.14 -13.40 -3.86
N MET A 322 2.42 -13.79 -4.03
CA MET A 322 2.82 -14.98 -4.80
C MET A 322 2.23 -16.27 -4.22
N HIS A 323 2.04 -16.28 -2.91
CA HIS A 323 1.41 -17.35 -2.15
C HIS A 323 0.11 -16.81 -1.54
N THR A 324 -1.03 -17.36 -1.95
CA THR A 324 -2.39 -16.91 -1.55
C THR A 324 -3.00 -17.75 -0.41
N GLY A 325 -2.23 -18.66 0.18
CA GLY A 325 -2.69 -19.59 1.21
C GLY A 325 -3.66 -20.65 0.67
N ARG A 326 -4.54 -21.16 1.54
CA ARG A 326 -5.70 -21.97 1.13
C ARG A 326 -6.93 -21.05 1.06
N PRO A 327 -7.73 -21.07 -0.01
CA PRO A 327 -8.95 -20.27 -0.08
C PRO A 327 -9.92 -20.59 1.07
N GLU A 328 -10.28 -19.61 1.88
CA GLU A 328 -11.33 -19.80 2.88
C GLU A 328 -12.72 -19.69 2.25
N HIS A 329 -13.55 -20.71 2.46
CA HIS A 329 -14.94 -20.72 2.00
C HIS A 329 -15.82 -19.89 2.96
N VAL A 330 -15.93 -18.59 2.69
CA VAL A 330 -16.88 -17.71 3.37
C VAL A 330 -18.29 -18.19 3.05
N ARG A 331 -19.02 -18.69 4.06
CA ARG A 331 -20.45 -19.00 3.92
C ARG A 331 -21.20 -17.70 3.58
N PRO A 332 -22.16 -17.72 2.65
CA PRO A 332 -23.10 -16.61 2.50
C PRO A 332 -23.73 -16.27 3.85
N SER A 333 -23.96 -14.99 4.13
CA SER A 333 -24.79 -14.60 5.27
C SER A 333 -26.23 -15.06 5.04
N ASP A 334 -26.93 -15.44 6.12
CA ASP A 334 -28.34 -15.84 6.06
C ASP A 334 -29.31 -14.67 5.75
N LEU A 335 -28.78 -13.53 5.26
CA LEU A 335 -29.57 -12.46 4.67
C LEU A 335 -30.17 -12.96 3.35
N GLN A 336 -31.47 -13.22 3.37
CA GLN A 336 -32.25 -13.35 2.14
C GLN A 336 -32.27 -12.00 1.42
N ILE A 337 -31.42 -11.85 0.40
CA ILE A 337 -31.50 -10.72 -0.54
C ILE A 337 -32.88 -10.80 -1.23
N PRO A 338 -33.71 -9.74 -1.17
CA PRO A 338 -35.00 -9.68 -1.83
C PRO A 338 -34.89 -10.04 -3.31
N GLU A 339 -35.90 -10.71 -3.87
CA GLU A 339 -35.88 -11.19 -5.27
C GLU A 339 -35.75 -10.03 -6.28
N GLU A 340 -36.17 -8.82 -5.88
CA GLU A 340 -36.04 -7.56 -6.64
C GLU A 340 -34.61 -6.97 -6.63
N ASP A 341 -33.83 -7.18 -5.57
CA ASP A 341 -32.45 -6.70 -5.42
C ASP A 341 -31.41 -7.66 -6.01
N ARG A 342 -31.81 -8.85 -6.47
CA ARG A 342 -30.90 -9.84 -7.05
C ARG A 342 -30.43 -9.40 -8.44
N GLU A 343 -29.13 -9.21 -8.58
CA GLU A 343 -28.50 -8.84 -9.84
C GLU A 343 -28.85 -9.86 -10.94
N LYS A 344 -29.61 -9.40 -11.94
CA LYS A 344 -30.03 -10.18 -13.11
C LYS A 344 -28.84 -10.41 -14.02
N ARG A 345 -28.00 -11.39 -13.68
CA ARG A 345 -26.88 -11.85 -14.51
C ARG A 345 -27.37 -12.05 -15.96
N PRO A 346 -26.79 -11.37 -16.96
CA PRO A 346 -27.16 -11.61 -18.35
C PRO A 346 -26.87 -13.07 -18.72
N ALA A 347 -27.77 -13.67 -19.50
CA ALA A 347 -27.55 -15.02 -20.03
C ALA A 347 -26.25 -15.04 -20.86
N GLY A 348 -25.46 -16.10 -20.68
CA GLY A 348 -24.06 -16.09 -21.11
C GLY A 348 -23.85 -16.02 -22.62
N GLY A 349 -22.76 -15.36 -23.01
CA GLY A 349 -22.05 -15.72 -24.25
C GLY A 349 -21.17 -16.94 -24.00
N GLY A 350 -21.18 -17.89 -24.93
CA GLY A 350 -20.25 -19.03 -24.97
C GLY A 350 -19.13 -18.84 -25.97
#